data_AF-A0A6B3FLP0-F1
#
_entry.id   AF-A0A6B3FLP0-F1
#
_cell.length_a   1.000
_cell.length_b   1.000
_cell.length_c   1.000
_cell.angle_alpha   90.00
_cell.angle_beta   90.00
_cell.angle_gamma   90.00
#
_symmetry.space_group_name_H-M   'P 1'
#
loop_
_entity.id
_entity.type
_entity.pdbx_description
1 polymer ?
#
loop_
_entity_poly.entity_id
_entity_poly.type
_entity_poly.pdbx_seq_one_letter_code
_entity_poly.pdbx_strand_id
1 'polypeptide(L)'
;ERGGHKTYDLNQGSSGTGDLVTDDDDTWGDGTGGDRQTAAVDAHYGAAKTWDFYKTALGRDGIAGDGKAAYSRVHYGENYVNAFWDDSCFCMTYGDGEGNKAALTSIDVAAHEMTHGLTSATANLDYAGESGGLNEATSDI
;
A
#
# COMPACT_ATOMS: atom_id res chain seq x y z
N GLU A 1 -1.66 -18.67 1.37
CA GLU A 1 -2.51 -17.58 0.82
C GLU A 1 -2.20 -16.28 1.56
N ARG A 2 -2.45 -15.12 0.95
CA ARG A 2 -2.07 -13.78 1.44
C ARG A 2 -3.26 -13.00 2.02
N GLY A 3 -4.03 -13.65 2.88
CA GLY A 3 -5.12 -13.02 3.64
C GLY A 3 -6.25 -12.35 2.84
N GLY A 4 -6.35 -12.57 1.53
CA GLY A 4 -7.39 -12.00 0.67
C GLY A 4 -7.16 -10.52 0.30
N HIS A 5 -5.90 -10.08 0.13
CA HIS A 5 -5.56 -8.71 -0.29
C HIS A 5 -6.31 -8.29 -1.56
N LYS A 6 -6.76 -7.02 -1.60
CA LYS A 6 -7.47 -6.41 -2.73
C LYS A 6 -6.87 -5.04 -3.05
N THR A 7 -7.00 -4.62 -4.31
CA THR A 7 -6.60 -3.30 -4.75
C THR A 7 -7.81 -2.58 -5.34
N TYR A 8 -7.98 -1.31 -4.97
CA TYR A 8 -9.09 -0.47 -5.39
C TYR A 8 -8.59 0.79 -6.11
N ASP A 9 -9.35 1.25 -7.08
CA ASP A 9 -9.15 2.52 -7.78
C ASP A 9 -10.08 3.59 -7.16
N LEU A 10 -9.51 4.68 -6.66
CA LEU A 10 -10.27 5.81 -6.11
C LEU A 10 -10.76 6.81 -7.16
N ASN A 11 -10.33 6.68 -8.41
CA ASN A 11 -10.69 7.55 -9.53
C ASN A 11 -10.44 9.04 -9.24
N GLN A 12 -9.26 9.35 -8.67
CA GLN A 12 -8.87 10.67 -8.16
C GLN A 12 -9.76 11.22 -7.01
N GLY A 13 -10.59 10.36 -6.42
CA GLY A 13 -11.26 10.64 -5.17
C GLY A 13 -10.29 10.65 -3.98
N SER A 14 -10.70 11.28 -2.89
CA SER A 14 -9.91 11.40 -1.66
C SER A 14 -10.57 10.76 -0.43
N SER A 15 -11.60 9.93 -0.64
CA SER A 15 -12.32 9.26 0.45
C SER A 15 -12.98 7.96 -0.01
N GLY A 16 -13.40 7.14 0.95
CA GLY A 16 -14.00 5.83 0.68
C GLY A 16 -12.97 4.76 0.32
N THR A 17 -13.48 3.60 -0.06
CA THR A 17 -12.65 2.45 -0.46
C THR A 17 -12.23 2.53 -1.93
N GLY A 18 -13.10 3.07 -2.81
CA GLY A 18 -12.93 3.03 -4.25
C GLY A 18 -13.59 1.80 -4.89
N ASP A 19 -13.40 1.65 -6.19
CA ASP A 19 -13.92 0.53 -6.98
C ASP A 19 -12.87 -0.57 -7.08
N LEU A 20 -13.29 -1.84 -6.95
CA LEU A 20 -12.37 -2.97 -7.07
C LEU A 20 -11.80 -2.98 -8.49
N VAL A 21 -10.48 -3.00 -8.62
CA VAL A 21 -9.86 -3.11 -9.94
C VAL A 21 -10.17 -4.48 -10.51
N THR A 22 -10.69 -4.50 -11.72
CA THR A 22 -11.09 -5.70 -12.46
C THR A 22 -10.49 -5.64 -13.86
N ASP A 23 -10.33 -6.81 -14.46
CA ASP A 23 -9.84 -6.97 -15.82
C ASP A 23 -10.54 -8.18 -16.45
N ASP A 24 -10.84 -8.08 -17.75
CA ASP A 24 -11.60 -9.10 -18.47
C ASP A 24 -10.72 -10.21 -19.05
N ASP A 25 -9.42 -9.98 -19.26
CA ASP A 25 -8.53 -10.88 -20.00
C ASP A 25 -7.26 -11.32 -19.24
N ASP A 26 -7.07 -10.84 -18.01
CA ASP A 26 -5.92 -11.08 -17.13
C ASP A 26 -4.58 -10.50 -17.65
N THR A 27 -4.66 -9.47 -18.50
CA THR A 27 -3.51 -8.69 -18.99
C THR A 27 -3.54 -7.29 -18.37
N TRP A 28 -2.80 -7.10 -17.29
CA TRP A 28 -2.91 -5.91 -16.47
C TRP A 28 -1.81 -4.89 -16.75
N GLY A 29 -2.20 -3.70 -17.20
CA GLY A 29 -1.31 -2.55 -17.37
C GLY A 29 -0.26 -2.70 -18.48
N ASP A 30 0.46 -1.61 -18.75
CA ASP A 30 1.50 -1.54 -19.78
C ASP A 30 2.88 -1.11 -19.24
N GLY A 31 2.99 -0.93 -17.92
CA GLY A 31 4.21 -0.46 -17.25
C GLY A 31 4.46 1.04 -17.37
N THR A 32 3.54 1.79 -17.98
CA THR A 32 3.59 3.25 -18.07
C THR A 32 2.60 3.87 -17.08
N GLY A 33 2.89 5.10 -16.63
CA GLY A 33 1.95 5.86 -15.80
C GLY A 33 0.71 6.37 -16.55
N GLY A 34 0.63 6.15 -17.87
CA GLY A 34 -0.57 6.46 -18.66
C GLY A 34 -1.67 5.41 -18.51
N ASP A 35 -1.29 4.19 -18.12
CA ASP A 35 -2.22 3.11 -17.81
C ASP A 35 -2.45 3.03 -16.30
N ARG A 36 -3.72 3.15 -15.91
CA ARG A 36 -4.15 3.11 -14.51
C ARG A 36 -3.91 1.74 -13.86
N GLN A 37 -4.04 0.67 -14.63
CA GLN A 37 -3.80 -0.67 -14.12
C GLN A 37 -2.33 -0.87 -13.71
N THR A 38 -1.38 -0.15 -14.30
CA THR A 38 0.04 -0.20 -13.90
C THR A 38 0.20 0.11 -12.41
N ALA A 39 -0.40 1.20 -11.92
CA ALA A 39 -0.33 1.55 -10.50
C ALA A 39 -1.00 0.49 -9.61
N ALA A 40 -2.15 -0.04 -10.04
CA ALA A 40 -2.87 -1.08 -9.31
C ALA A 40 -2.06 -2.38 -9.19
N VAL A 41 -1.41 -2.80 -10.28
CA VAL A 41 -0.53 -3.98 -10.32
C VAL A 41 0.67 -3.80 -9.42
N ASP A 42 1.34 -2.65 -9.51
CA ASP A 42 2.51 -2.34 -8.68
C ASP A 42 2.16 -2.38 -7.18
N ALA A 43 1.07 -1.72 -6.78
CA ALA A 43 0.59 -1.73 -5.40
C ALA A 43 0.22 -3.15 -4.94
N HIS A 44 -0.49 -3.92 -5.78
CA HIS A 44 -0.89 -5.29 -5.45
C HIS A 44 0.33 -6.22 -5.30
N TYR A 45 1.29 -6.10 -6.22
CA TYR A 45 2.51 -6.88 -6.21
C TYR A 45 3.40 -6.52 -5.01
N GLY A 46 3.56 -5.23 -4.72
CA GLY A 46 4.31 -4.74 -3.56
C GLY A 46 3.74 -5.31 -2.25
N ALA A 47 2.44 -5.18 -2.02
CA ALA A 47 1.77 -5.75 -0.86
C ALA A 47 1.95 -7.28 -0.77
N ALA A 48 1.87 -7.98 -1.91
CA ALA A 48 2.07 -9.43 -1.94
C ALA A 48 3.51 -9.84 -1.57
N LYS A 49 4.52 -9.08 -2.02
CA LYS A 49 5.93 -9.32 -1.68
C LYS A 49 6.25 -8.99 -0.23
N THR A 50 5.69 -7.91 0.30
CA THR A 50 5.86 -7.54 1.71
C THR A 50 5.20 -8.57 2.63
N TRP A 51 4.02 -9.07 2.27
CA TRP A 51 3.41 -10.20 2.99
C TRP A 51 4.32 -11.43 3.01
N ASP A 52 4.86 -11.82 1.85
CA ASP A 52 5.74 -12.99 1.75
C ASP A 52 7.01 -12.78 2.59
N PHE A 53 7.57 -11.58 2.63
CA PHE A 53 8.68 -11.22 3.51
C PHE A 53 8.30 -11.39 4.99
N TYR A 54 7.20 -10.81 5.48
CA TYR A 54 6.75 -10.98 6.87
C TYR A 54 6.59 -12.46 7.23
N LYS A 55 6.02 -13.25 6.33
CA LYS A 55 5.79 -14.67 6.57
C LYS A 55 7.08 -15.47 6.62
N THR A 56 7.99 -15.23 5.68
CA THR A 56 9.19 -16.05 5.51
C THR A 56 10.35 -15.61 6.40
N ALA A 57 10.58 -14.31 6.52
CA ALA A 57 11.67 -13.75 7.31
C ALA A 57 11.30 -13.57 8.79
N LEU A 58 10.05 -13.18 9.09
CA LEU A 58 9.62 -12.85 10.45
C LEU A 58 8.69 -13.89 11.07
N GLY A 59 8.26 -14.90 10.31
CA GLY A 59 7.31 -15.91 10.78
C GLY A 59 5.92 -15.33 11.10
N ARG A 60 5.56 -14.18 10.53
CA ARG A 60 4.33 -13.44 10.84
C ARG A 60 3.30 -13.56 9.73
N ASP A 61 2.05 -13.86 10.10
CA ASP A 61 0.95 -14.01 9.14
C ASP A 61 0.16 -12.70 8.99
N GLY A 62 0.67 -11.81 8.14
CA GLY A 62 0.07 -10.50 7.87
C GLY A 62 0.41 -9.41 8.90
N ILE A 63 -0.13 -8.21 8.70
CA ILE A 63 0.17 -7.03 9.52
C ILE A 63 -0.16 -7.25 10.99
N ALA A 64 -1.36 -7.76 11.29
CA ALA A 64 -1.82 -8.04 12.66
C ALA A 64 -1.40 -9.42 13.18
N GLY A 65 -0.82 -10.28 12.34
CA GLY A 65 -0.49 -11.66 12.69
C GLY A 65 -1.72 -12.58 12.80
N ASP A 66 -2.88 -12.16 12.29
CA ASP A 66 -4.15 -12.89 12.35
C ASP A 66 -4.55 -13.53 11.02
N GLY A 67 -3.66 -13.50 10.02
CA GLY A 67 -3.89 -14.09 8.70
C GLY A 67 -4.80 -13.26 7.78
N LYS A 68 -5.17 -12.03 8.17
CA LYS A 68 -5.97 -11.12 7.32
C LYS A 68 -5.08 -10.07 6.65
N ALA A 69 -5.36 -9.79 5.39
CA ALA A 69 -4.67 -8.74 4.64
C ALA A 69 -5.34 -7.38 4.83
N ALA A 70 -4.51 -6.34 4.70
CA ALA A 70 -4.96 -5.01 4.35
C ALA A 70 -5.49 -4.97 2.90
N TYR A 71 -5.85 -3.79 2.44
CA TYR A 71 -6.07 -3.52 1.03
C TYR A 71 -5.29 -2.29 0.57
N SER A 72 -5.09 -2.17 -0.73
CA SER A 72 -4.46 -1.01 -1.37
C SER A 72 -5.49 -0.14 -2.06
N ARG A 73 -5.29 1.18 -2.05
CA ARG A 73 -6.02 2.17 -2.85
C ARG A 73 -5.03 2.92 -3.74
N VAL A 74 -5.27 2.96 -5.04
CA VAL A 74 -4.49 3.75 -5.99
C VAL A 74 -5.31 4.91 -6.53
N HIS A 75 -4.65 5.86 -7.19
CA HIS A 75 -5.29 7.04 -7.78
C HIS A 75 -6.01 7.89 -6.71
N TYR A 76 -5.34 8.10 -5.58
CA TYR A 76 -5.82 8.97 -4.51
C TYR A 76 -5.56 10.44 -4.85
N GLY A 77 -6.65 11.22 -4.90
CA GLY A 77 -6.61 12.66 -5.13
C GLY A 77 -6.04 13.07 -6.50
N GLU A 78 -5.90 14.37 -6.70
CA GLU A 78 -5.27 14.93 -7.90
C GLU A 78 -3.92 15.54 -7.56
N ASN A 79 -2.90 15.23 -8.37
CA ASN A 79 -1.53 15.72 -8.22
C ASN A 79 -0.98 15.46 -6.81
N TYR A 80 -1.37 14.33 -6.21
CA TYR A 80 -1.05 14.00 -4.83
C TYR A 80 0.32 13.32 -4.78
N VAL A 81 1.31 14.06 -4.27
CA VAL A 81 2.71 13.62 -4.17
C VAL A 81 2.96 12.98 -2.81
N ASN A 82 2.20 11.94 -2.50
CA ASN A 82 2.44 11.12 -1.31
C ASN A 82 1.80 9.73 -1.41
N ALA A 83 2.25 8.83 -0.55
CA ALA A 83 1.57 7.60 -0.17
C ALA A 83 1.39 7.60 1.35
N PHE A 84 0.47 6.77 1.86
CA PHE A 84 0.27 6.64 3.31
C PHE A 84 -0.44 5.34 3.70
N TRP A 85 -0.13 4.87 4.91
CA TRP A 85 -0.95 3.96 5.70
C TRP A 85 -2.04 4.68 6.49
N ASP A 86 -3.20 4.04 6.66
CA ASP A 86 -4.29 4.54 7.50
C ASP A 86 -4.89 3.40 8.35
N ASP A 87 -4.72 3.50 9.67
CA ASP A 87 -5.25 2.55 10.65
C ASP A 87 -6.77 2.44 10.62
N SER A 88 -7.48 3.51 10.28
CA SER A 88 -8.95 3.55 10.32
C SER A 88 -9.59 2.64 9.28
N CYS A 89 -8.95 2.50 8.13
CA CYS A 89 -9.35 1.59 7.06
C CYS A 89 -8.53 0.29 7.02
N PHE A 90 -7.41 0.24 7.75
CA PHE A 90 -6.41 -0.82 7.67
C PHE A 90 -5.91 -1.00 6.22
N CYS A 91 -5.48 0.11 5.60
CA CYS A 91 -5.20 0.15 4.18
C CYS A 91 -4.01 1.06 3.80
N MET A 92 -3.31 0.69 2.73
CA MET A 92 -2.30 1.54 2.07
C MET A 92 -2.94 2.36 0.96
N THR A 93 -2.50 3.59 0.75
CA THR A 93 -3.08 4.54 -0.21
C THR A 93 -1.99 5.28 -0.97
N TYR A 94 -2.12 5.33 -2.30
CA TYR A 94 -1.08 5.86 -3.19
C TYR A 94 -1.66 6.95 -4.10
N GLY A 95 -1.01 8.12 -4.11
CA GLY A 95 -1.26 9.16 -5.10
C GLY A 95 -0.49 8.93 -6.40
N ASP A 96 -0.90 9.66 -7.45
CA ASP A 96 -0.32 9.56 -8.79
C ASP A 96 0.89 10.48 -9.03
N GLY A 97 1.38 11.13 -7.97
CA GLY A 97 2.55 12.00 -8.03
C GLY A 97 2.30 13.29 -8.81
N GLU A 98 3.40 13.99 -9.12
CA GLU A 98 3.32 15.28 -9.80
C GLU A 98 2.79 15.12 -11.23
N GLY A 99 1.75 15.89 -11.56
CA GLY A 99 1.03 15.85 -12.82
C GLY A 99 0.25 14.56 -13.07
N ASN A 100 0.05 13.70 -12.06
CA ASN A 100 -0.54 12.37 -12.18
C ASN A 100 0.22 11.46 -13.17
N LYS A 101 1.54 11.56 -13.21
CA LYS A 101 2.38 10.88 -14.23
C LYS A 101 3.04 9.60 -13.73
N ALA A 102 3.19 9.46 -12.43
CA ALA A 102 3.94 8.37 -11.82
C ALA A 102 3.41 8.13 -10.41
N ALA A 103 2.60 7.08 -10.27
CA ALA A 103 2.10 6.67 -8.97
C ALA A 103 3.25 6.28 -8.03
N LEU A 104 3.08 6.61 -6.75
CA LEU A 104 4.06 6.29 -5.71
C LEU A 104 3.89 4.82 -5.27
N THR A 105 4.01 3.89 -6.21
CA THR A 105 3.73 2.46 -6.02
C THR A 105 4.97 1.58 -6.15
N SER A 106 6.18 2.16 -6.06
CA SER A 106 7.40 1.36 -6.03
C SER A 106 7.38 0.37 -4.86
N ILE A 107 8.08 -0.77 -5.02
CA ILE A 107 8.00 -1.87 -4.06
C ILE A 107 8.44 -1.46 -2.65
N ASP A 108 9.43 -0.58 -2.54
CA ASP A 108 9.90 -0.02 -1.27
C ASP A 108 8.83 0.88 -0.63
N VAL A 109 8.19 1.77 -1.39
CA VAL A 109 7.06 2.58 -0.89
C VAL A 109 5.89 1.69 -0.45
N ALA A 110 5.52 0.69 -1.25
CA ALA A 110 4.46 -0.24 -0.85
C ALA A 110 4.80 -1.02 0.43
N ALA A 111 6.06 -1.43 0.60
CA ALA A 111 6.54 -2.09 1.81
C ALA A 111 6.60 -1.13 3.01
N HIS A 112 7.04 0.10 2.79
CA HIS A 112 7.10 1.17 3.79
C HIS A 112 5.71 1.44 4.36
N GLU A 113 4.71 1.68 3.50
CA GLU A 113 3.34 1.91 3.97
C GLU A 113 2.76 0.70 4.71
N MET A 114 2.99 -0.51 4.21
CA MET A 114 2.53 -1.70 4.91
C MET A 114 3.23 -1.88 6.27
N THR A 115 4.46 -1.39 6.41
CA THR A 115 5.26 -1.47 7.64
C THR A 115 4.86 -0.42 8.68
N HIS A 116 4.29 0.71 8.29
CA HIS A 116 3.55 1.55 9.24
C HIS A 116 2.41 0.78 9.91
N GLY A 117 1.66 -0.01 9.13
CA GLY A 117 0.65 -0.91 9.67
C GLY A 117 1.23 -1.95 10.63
N LEU A 118 2.39 -2.54 10.30
CA LEU A 118 3.09 -3.47 11.20
C LEU A 118 3.47 -2.78 12.51
N THR A 119 4.05 -1.59 12.44
CA THR A 119 4.44 -0.79 13.61
C THR A 119 3.22 -0.48 14.47
N SER A 120 2.11 -0.02 13.87
CA SER A 120 0.83 0.22 14.56
C SER A 120 0.31 -1.03 15.27
N ALA A 121 0.33 -2.19 14.60
CA ALA A 121 -0.15 -3.45 15.17
C ALA A 121 0.79 -4.09 16.21
N THR A 122 1.97 -3.50 16.45
CA THR A 122 2.99 -4.06 17.35
C THR A 122 3.51 -3.05 18.37
N ALA A 123 4.55 -2.29 18.03
CA ALA A 123 5.19 -1.34 18.92
C ALA A 123 4.30 -0.11 19.20
N ASN A 124 3.35 0.17 18.31
CA ASN A 124 2.43 1.30 18.37
C ASN A 124 3.16 2.62 18.70
N LEU A 125 4.22 2.89 17.93
CA LEU A 125 5.06 4.06 18.12
C LEU A 125 4.30 5.32 17.74
N ASP A 126 4.17 6.25 18.68
CA ASP A 126 3.60 7.58 18.42
C ASP A 126 4.35 8.27 17.29
N TYR A 127 3.61 8.82 16.33
CA TYR A 127 4.17 9.47 15.15
C TYR A 127 4.64 10.90 15.44
N ALA A 128 5.52 11.05 16.44
CA ALA A 128 6.04 12.33 16.91
C ALA A 128 7.44 12.16 17.53
N GLY A 129 8.29 13.18 17.41
CA GLY A 129 9.62 13.19 18.03
C GLY A 129 10.45 11.96 17.65
N GLU A 130 11.14 11.38 18.64
CA GLU A 130 12.00 10.20 18.44
C GLU A 130 11.22 8.93 18.09
N SER A 131 10.02 8.73 18.65
CA SER A 131 9.20 7.56 18.33
C SER A 131 8.69 7.63 16.89
N GLY A 132 8.38 8.84 16.39
CA GLY A 132 8.04 9.04 14.98
C GLY A 132 9.23 8.76 14.06
N GLY A 133 10.43 9.22 14.44
CA GLY A 133 11.65 8.89 13.70
C GLY A 133 11.94 7.39 13.66
N LEU A 134 11.68 6.65 14.74
CA LEU A 134 11.79 5.19 14.77
C LEU A 134 10.70 4.50 13.94
N ASN A 135 9.49 5.06 13.90
CA ASN A 135 8.40 4.56 13.06
C ASN A 135 8.78 4.65 11.58
N GLU A 136 9.20 5.83 11.11
CA GLU A 136 9.72 6.07 9.75
C GLU A 136 10.90 5.17 9.42
N ALA A 137 11.93 5.15 10.28
CA ALA A 137 13.12 4.37 10.02
C ALA A 137 12.85 2.86 9.97
N THR A 138 11.87 2.37 10.74
CA THR A 138 11.45 0.96 10.66
C THR A 138 10.77 0.66 9.33
N SER A 139 9.99 1.60 8.79
CA SER A 139 9.36 1.45 7.47
C SER A 139 10.36 1.54 6.32
N ASP A 140 11.48 2.26 6.49
CA ASP A 140 12.57 2.37 5.51
C ASP A 140 13.52 1.16 5.46
N ILE A 141 13.65 0.40 6.56
CA ILE A 141 14.59 -0.73 6.71
C ILE A 141 13.98 -2.04 6.19
#